data_AF-A0AAV2EYF1-F1
#
_entry.id   AF-A0AAV2EYF1-F1
#
_cell.length_a   1.000
_cell.length_b   1.000
_cell.length_c   1.000
_cell.angle_alpha   90.00
_cell.angle_beta   90.00
_cell.angle_gamma   90.00
#
_symmetry.space_group_name_H-M   'P 1'
#
loop_
_entity.id
_entity.type
_entity.pdbx_description
1 polymer ?
#
loop_
_entity_poly.entity_id
_entity_poly.type
_entity_poly.pdbx_seq_one_letter_code
_entity_poly.pdbx_strand_id
1 'polypeptide(L)'
;MACSAFHQNTGTLQYHHQLRQVSSSGINIECGNVSMKFPLKVSKLEIGLSRRGAYTGSERSLRGIKASSSQTSVVDPVSSQSNEGTNDLRKKSSEAALILIRHGESLWNEKNLFTGCVDVPLTKKGVEEAIEAGKRISNIPVDMIYTSALIRAQMTAMLAMTQHRRKKVPIIMHNENEQARSWSQVFSDDTMKQSIPVITAWQLNERMYGELQGLNKQETAERYGNDKVHEWRRSYDIPPPNGESLEMCAERAVAYFRDYIEPQLQSGRNVMIAAHGNSLRSIIMYLDELTSQEVVSLELSTGIPMLYIFKEGRFVRRGSPVAPSEAGVYAYTRTLAQYRQKLDDMLN
;
A
#
# COMPACT_ATOMS: atom_id res chain seq x y z
N MET A 1 -10.62 34.67 61.05
CA MET A 1 -9.30 34.04 61.22
C MET A 1 -9.07 33.05 60.10
N ALA A 2 -7.87 33.09 59.52
CA ALA A 2 -7.27 32.16 58.55
C ALA A 2 -7.93 32.06 57.15
N CYS A 3 -7.42 32.92 56.24
CA CYS A 3 -7.47 32.77 54.80
C CYS A 3 -6.14 32.11 54.37
N SER A 4 -6.17 30.96 53.70
CA SER A 4 -4.98 30.26 53.19
C SER A 4 -4.91 30.39 51.67
N ALA A 5 -3.93 31.16 51.21
CA ALA A 5 -3.64 31.39 49.80
C ALA A 5 -2.84 30.22 49.21
N PHE A 6 -3.30 29.69 48.07
CA PHE A 6 -2.53 28.78 47.22
C PHE A 6 -1.68 29.61 46.25
N HIS A 7 -0.36 29.46 46.32
CA HIS A 7 0.59 30.00 45.36
C HIS A 7 0.66 29.11 44.11
N GLN A 8 0.40 29.70 42.94
CA GLN A 8 0.74 29.10 41.64
C GLN A 8 2.17 29.52 41.29
N ASN A 9 3.08 28.55 41.19
CA ASN A 9 4.43 28.76 40.68
C ASN A 9 4.41 28.60 39.16
N THR A 10 4.62 29.70 38.44
CA THR A 10 4.87 29.72 37.00
C THR A 10 6.38 29.70 36.76
N GLY A 11 6.89 28.56 36.27
CA GLY A 11 8.29 28.41 35.91
C GLY A 11 8.50 28.79 34.44
N THR A 12 9.18 29.90 34.19
CA THR A 12 9.60 30.34 32.85
C THR A 12 11.02 29.83 32.57
N LEU A 13 11.18 28.88 31.66
CA LEU A 13 12.48 28.44 31.16
C LEU A 13 13.01 29.45 30.13
N GLN A 14 14.02 30.24 30.52
CA GLN A 14 14.79 31.10 29.61
C GLN A 14 15.88 30.28 28.91
N TYR A 15 15.83 30.20 27.58
CA TYR A 15 16.94 29.72 26.75
C TYR A 15 17.92 30.88 26.49
N HIS A 16 19.13 30.76 27.01
CA HIS A 16 20.26 31.63 26.66
C HIS A 16 20.89 31.16 25.34
N HIS A 17 20.79 31.96 24.27
CA HIS A 17 21.57 31.79 23.06
C HIS A 17 22.81 32.70 23.13
N GLN A 18 23.99 32.13 23.25
CA GLN A 18 25.26 32.85 23.29
C GLN A 18 25.88 32.82 21.88
N LEU A 19 25.72 33.91 21.11
CA LEU A 19 26.39 34.12 19.83
C LEU A 19 27.77 34.75 20.08
N ARG A 20 28.84 34.06 19.69
CA ARG A 20 30.17 34.67 19.50
C ARG A 20 30.29 35.11 18.04
N GLN A 21 30.51 36.40 17.81
CA GLN A 21 31.02 36.96 16.55
C GLN A 21 32.56 36.96 16.55
N VAL A 22 33.17 36.88 15.36
CA VAL A 22 34.25 37.76 14.80
C VAL A 22 34.48 37.35 13.32
N SER A 23 33.98 38.13 12.35
CA SER A 23 34.66 38.97 11.31
C SER A 23 35.12 38.20 10.04
N SER A 24 35.10 38.69 8.78
CA SER A 24 34.99 40.04 8.19
C SER A 24 34.63 40.00 6.68
N SER A 25 34.19 41.16 6.14
CA SER A 25 33.95 41.57 4.73
C SER A 25 32.67 41.03 4.04
N GLY A 26 31.77 41.83 3.45
CA GLY A 26 31.62 43.28 3.29
C GLY A 26 30.40 43.57 2.39
N ILE A 27 29.94 44.83 2.44
CA ILE A 27 28.90 45.53 1.63
C ILE A 27 27.51 45.64 2.28
N ASN A 28 27.29 46.82 2.85
CA ASN A 28 26.00 47.44 3.19
C ASN A 28 25.28 47.93 1.94
N ILE A 29 23.94 47.79 1.89
CA ILE A 29 23.04 48.90 1.60
C ILE A 29 21.84 48.78 2.54
N GLU A 30 21.62 49.84 3.32
CA GLU A 30 20.56 50.01 4.29
C GLU A 30 19.43 50.90 3.74
N CYS A 31 18.34 50.91 4.52
CA CYS A 31 17.31 51.95 4.66
C CYS A 31 16.02 51.73 3.83
N GLY A 32 14.82 51.69 4.41
CA GLY A 32 14.40 51.86 5.80
C GLY A 32 12.88 51.93 5.92
N ASN A 33 12.37 51.43 7.05
CA ASN A 33 11.13 51.72 7.79
C ASN A 33 9.84 52.09 7.05
N VAL A 34 8.75 51.36 7.33
CA VAL A 34 7.61 51.82 8.16
C VAL A 34 6.80 50.62 8.67
N SER A 35 6.45 50.68 9.95
CA SER A 35 5.57 49.75 10.68
C SER A 35 4.10 50.10 10.48
N MET A 36 3.20 49.12 10.29
CA MET A 36 2.13 48.81 11.26
C MET A 36 1.07 47.81 10.74
N LYS A 37 0.80 46.82 11.60
CA LYS A 37 -0.37 45.95 11.82
C LYS A 37 -1.56 45.99 10.84
N PHE A 38 -1.99 44.80 10.40
CA PHE A 38 -3.40 44.52 10.11
C PHE A 38 -3.84 43.15 10.65
N PRO A 39 -5.11 43.02 11.10
CA PRO A 39 -5.63 41.85 11.81
C PRO A 39 -6.13 40.75 10.87
N LEU A 40 -6.23 39.54 11.43
CA LEU A 40 -6.93 38.39 10.87
C LEU A 40 -8.37 38.75 10.44
N LYS A 41 -8.70 38.51 9.18
CA LYS A 41 -10.06 38.17 8.76
C LYS A 41 -10.03 37.24 7.55
N VAL A 42 -10.61 36.07 7.76
CA VAL A 42 -11.01 35.09 6.74
C VAL A 42 -11.93 35.79 5.75
N SER A 43 -11.61 35.69 4.45
CA SER A 43 -12.58 35.92 3.39
C SER A 43 -12.37 34.93 2.25
N LYS A 44 -13.51 34.36 1.88
CA LYS A 44 -13.79 33.39 0.83
C LYS A 44 -13.34 33.94 -0.53
N LEU A 45 -12.47 33.23 -1.24
CA LEU A 45 -12.12 33.54 -2.62
C LEU A 45 -13.06 32.77 -3.56
N GLU A 46 -14.18 33.40 -3.93
CA GLU A 46 -15.00 32.98 -5.07
C GLU A 46 -14.45 33.65 -6.33
N ILE A 47 -13.95 32.85 -7.28
CA ILE A 47 -13.58 33.32 -8.62
C ILE A 47 -14.85 33.30 -9.46
N GLY A 48 -15.53 34.45 -9.49
CA GLY A 48 -16.65 34.70 -10.40
C GLY A 48 -16.14 35.19 -11.75
N LEU A 49 -16.22 34.34 -12.78
CA LEU A 49 -16.19 34.74 -14.18
C LEU A 49 -17.62 34.85 -14.69
N SER A 50 -18.13 36.09 -14.79
CA SER A 50 -19.41 36.37 -15.42
C SER A 50 -19.20 36.95 -16.81
N ARG A 51 -19.58 36.19 -17.84
CA ARG A 51 -20.03 36.74 -19.13
C ARG A 51 -21.34 36.07 -19.50
N ARG A 52 -22.40 36.88 -19.52
CA ARG A 52 -23.71 36.56 -20.10
C ARG A 52 -23.60 36.40 -21.61
N GLY A 53 -24.40 35.47 -22.15
CA GLY A 53 -24.74 35.37 -23.57
C GLY A 53 -25.48 34.06 -23.83
N ALA A 54 -26.80 34.06 -23.68
CA ALA A 54 -27.69 33.02 -24.19
C ALA A 54 -28.20 33.45 -25.57
N TYR A 55 -28.23 32.55 -26.56
CA TYR A 55 -29.35 32.30 -27.49
C TYR A 55 -29.04 31.10 -28.42
N THR A 56 -29.88 30.07 -28.29
CA THR A 56 -30.45 29.12 -29.26
C THR A 56 -29.78 28.81 -30.62
N GLY A 57 -29.55 27.50 -30.85
CA GLY A 57 -30.14 26.73 -31.96
C GLY A 57 -29.48 26.76 -33.35
N SER A 58 -28.89 25.63 -33.77
CA SER A 58 -29.07 25.01 -35.10
C SER A 58 -28.15 23.80 -35.25
N GLU A 59 -28.73 22.67 -35.61
CA GLU A 59 -28.05 21.51 -36.17
C GLU A 59 -27.18 21.89 -37.37
N ARG A 60 -26.03 21.23 -37.54
CA ARG A 60 -25.46 20.93 -38.86
C ARG A 60 -24.49 19.75 -38.78
N SER A 61 -24.94 18.68 -39.42
CA SER A 61 -24.17 17.51 -39.87
C SER A 61 -22.94 17.94 -40.68
N LEU A 62 -21.76 17.42 -40.33
CA LEU A 62 -20.60 17.39 -41.22
C LEU A 62 -19.92 16.02 -41.21
N ARG A 63 -19.87 15.46 -42.41
CA ARG A 63 -19.21 14.24 -42.88
C ARG A 63 -17.69 14.45 -43.02
N GLY A 64 -16.93 13.37 -42.78
CA GLY A 64 -15.59 13.09 -43.34
C GLY A 64 -14.45 13.86 -42.68
N ILE A 65 -13.23 13.35 -42.54
CA ILE A 65 -12.48 12.37 -43.33
C ILE A 65 -11.47 11.65 -42.41
N LYS A 66 -11.27 10.36 -42.66
CA LYS A 66 -10.24 9.49 -42.08
C LYS A 66 -8.94 9.68 -42.87
N ALA A 67 -7.79 9.82 -42.21
CA ALA A 67 -6.48 9.69 -42.87
C ALA A 67 -5.60 8.69 -42.10
N SER A 68 -5.33 7.58 -42.76
CA SER A 68 -4.34 6.56 -42.41
C SER A 68 -3.16 6.78 -43.36
N SER A 69 -1.95 6.80 -42.82
CA SER A 69 -0.72 6.79 -43.62
C SER A 69 0.07 5.52 -43.32
N SER A 70 -0.24 4.47 -44.06
CA SER A 70 0.65 3.34 -44.33
C SER A 70 1.60 3.72 -45.46
N GLN A 71 2.91 3.51 -45.25
CA GLN A 71 3.87 3.44 -46.34
C GLN A 71 4.47 2.03 -46.37
N THR A 72 4.15 1.33 -47.44
CA THR A 72 4.76 0.09 -47.91
C THR A 72 5.74 0.46 -49.01
N SER A 73 6.94 -0.10 -48.99
CA SER A 73 7.76 -0.26 -50.19
C SER A 73 8.34 -1.67 -50.23
N VAL A 74 8.24 -2.26 -51.42
CA VAL A 74 8.55 -3.65 -51.76
C VAL A 74 9.81 -3.66 -52.61
N VAL A 75 10.75 -4.57 -52.33
CA VAL A 75 11.58 -5.28 -53.33
C VAL A 75 12.22 -6.54 -52.70
N ASP A 76 12.07 -7.67 -53.40
CA ASP A 76 12.45 -9.06 -53.05
C ASP A 76 13.95 -9.40 -53.35
N PRO A 77 14.39 -10.68 -53.47
CA PRO A 77 14.99 -11.47 -52.39
C PRO A 77 16.41 -11.97 -52.74
N VAL A 78 17.24 -12.27 -51.73
CA VAL A 78 18.42 -13.13 -51.94
C VAL A 78 18.51 -14.12 -50.79
N SER A 79 18.45 -15.41 -51.16
CA SER A 79 18.69 -16.54 -50.27
C SER A 79 20.16 -16.66 -49.92
N SER A 80 20.45 -16.88 -48.64
CA SER A 80 21.60 -17.69 -48.23
C SER A 80 21.20 -18.49 -46.99
N GLN A 81 21.13 -19.81 -47.18
CA GLN A 81 20.96 -20.78 -46.12
C GLN A 81 22.11 -20.70 -45.10
N SER A 82 21.78 -21.05 -43.86
CA SER A 82 22.54 -21.87 -42.90
C SER A 82 22.71 -21.21 -41.53
N ASN A 83 21.80 -21.50 -40.61
CA ASN A 83 22.14 -22.38 -39.49
C ASN A 83 20.87 -22.70 -38.70
N GLU A 84 20.53 -23.98 -38.70
CA GLU A 84 19.68 -24.59 -37.70
C GLU A 84 20.32 -24.37 -36.32
N GLY A 85 19.73 -23.46 -35.56
CA GLY A 85 19.86 -23.38 -34.13
C GLY A 85 18.45 -23.26 -33.61
N THR A 86 17.85 -24.39 -33.24
CA THR A 86 16.57 -24.45 -32.52
C THR A 86 16.71 -23.65 -31.23
N ASN A 87 16.41 -22.36 -31.28
CA ASN A 87 16.10 -21.58 -30.08
C ASN A 87 14.69 -22.00 -29.66
N ASP A 88 14.61 -23.20 -29.08
CA ASP A 88 13.56 -23.55 -28.13
C ASP A 88 13.78 -22.65 -26.91
N LEU A 89 13.37 -21.38 -27.06
CA LEU A 89 13.07 -20.48 -25.96
C LEU A 89 11.85 -21.10 -25.27
N ARG A 90 12.07 -22.21 -24.56
CA ARG A 90 11.16 -22.66 -23.51
C ARG A 90 11.10 -21.49 -22.55
N LYS A 91 10.06 -20.67 -22.71
CA LYS A 91 9.68 -19.61 -21.80
C LYS A 91 9.61 -20.30 -20.44
N LYS A 92 10.69 -20.19 -19.66
CA LYS A 92 10.85 -20.89 -18.39
C LYS A 92 9.63 -20.50 -17.59
N SER A 93 8.73 -21.45 -17.32
CA SER A 93 7.47 -21.15 -16.64
C SER A 93 7.83 -20.52 -15.30
N SER A 94 7.68 -19.20 -15.19
CA SER A 94 8.01 -18.48 -13.97
C SER A 94 6.92 -18.81 -12.97
N GLU A 95 7.35 -19.31 -11.83
CA GLU A 95 6.51 -19.66 -10.71
C GLU A 95 6.91 -18.77 -9.55
N ALA A 96 5.93 -18.17 -8.88
CA ALA A 96 6.14 -17.20 -7.82
C ALA A 96 5.15 -17.40 -6.68
N ALA A 97 5.60 -17.15 -5.45
CA ALA A 97 4.74 -17.09 -4.28
C ALA A 97 4.15 -15.69 -4.12
N LEU A 98 2.86 -15.62 -3.85
CA LEU A 98 2.16 -14.42 -3.40
C LEU A 98 1.62 -14.65 -1.99
N ILE A 99 2.06 -13.84 -1.03
CA ILE A 99 1.64 -13.90 0.36
C ILE A 99 0.76 -12.68 0.65
N LEU A 100 -0.46 -12.89 1.11
CA LEU A 100 -1.36 -11.81 1.54
C LEU A 100 -1.51 -11.84 3.06
N ILE A 101 -1.32 -10.71 3.73
CA ILE A 101 -1.43 -10.60 5.19
C ILE A 101 -2.34 -9.42 5.53
N ARG A 102 -3.48 -9.70 6.17
CA ARG A 102 -4.26 -8.65 6.83
C ARG A 102 -3.50 -8.20 8.07
N HIS A 103 -3.37 -6.89 8.26
CA HIS A 103 -2.72 -6.35 9.46
C HIS A 103 -3.31 -6.93 10.76
N GLY A 104 -2.48 -6.93 11.82
CA GLY A 104 -2.93 -7.30 13.16
C GLY A 104 -4.00 -6.34 13.72
N GLU A 105 -4.61 -6.70 14.85
CA GLU A 105 -5.56 -5.84 15.55
C GLU A 105 -5.01 -4.42 15.81
N SER A 106 -5.78 -3.39 15.45
CA SER A 106 -5.43 -1.98 15.72
C SER A 106 -6.10 -1.45 16.99
N LEU A 107 -5.57 -0.35 17.55
CA LEU A 107 -6.16 0.30 18.74
C LEU A 107 -7.64 0.67 18.56
N TRP A 108 -8.08 0.93 17.33
CA TRP A 108 -9.49 1.23 17.05
C TRP A 108 -10.32 -0.02 16.76
N ASN A 109 -9.70 -1.12 16.31
CA ASN A 109 -10.40 -2.39 16.21
C ASN A 109 -10.76 -2.92 17.60
N GLU A 110 -9.82 -2.85 18.55
CA GLU A 110 -10.04 -3.19 19.96
C GLU A 110 -11.20 -2.39 20.58
N LYS A 111 -11.26 -1.08 20.28
CA LYS A 111 -12.33 -0.18 20.74
C LYS A 111 -13.63 -0.27 19.95
N ASN A 112 -13.74 -1.23 19.02
CA ASN A 112 -14.88 -1.42 18.15
C ASN A 112 -15.28 -0.16 17.33
N LEU A 113 -14.30 0.64 16.92
CA LEU A 113 -14.51 1.83 16.09
C LEU A 113 -14.36 1.52 14.59
N PHE A 114 -15.05 2.27 13.74
CA PHE A 114 -14.77 2.29 12.30
C PHE A 114 -13.46 3.02 12.03
N THR A 115 -12.44 2.31 11.53
CA THR A 115 -11.12 2.89 11.31
C THR A 115 -10.98 3.55 9.95
N GLY A 116 -11.29 2.83 8.87
CA GLY A 116 -11.13 3.32 7.50
C GLY A 116 -9.71 3.77 7.21
N CYS A 117 -9.55 4.95 6.63
CA CYS A 117 -8.25 5.50 6.27
C CYS A 117 -7.55 6.24 7.43
N VAL A 118 -8.14 6.29 8.63
CA VAL A 118 -7.48 6.91 9.80
C VAL A 118 -6.26 6.08 10.19
N ASP A 119 -5.14 6.76 10.38
CA ASP A 119 -3.85 6.09 10.58
C ASP A 119 -3.57 5.80 12.05
N VAL A 120 -3.98 4.61 12.49
CA VAL A 120 -3.83 4.12 13.86
C VAL A 120 -2.84 2.95 13.93
N PRO A 121 -2.07 2.82 15.02
CA PRO A 121 -1.12 1.73 15.19
C PRO A 121 -1.79 0.42 15.63
N LEU A 122 -1.00 -0.65 15.63
CA LEU A 122 -1.36 -1.95 16.18
C LEU A 122 -1.50 -1.92 17.71
N THR A 123 -2.33 -2.79 18.26
CA THR A 123 -2.32 -3.13 19.70
C THR A 123 -1.11 -4.03 20.03
N LYS A 124 -0.88 -4.32 21.30
CA LYS A 124 0.11 -5.35 21.70
C LYS A 124 -0.23 -6.71 21.09
N LYS A 125 -1.50 -7.09 21.13
CA LYS A 125 -2.01 -8.30 20.46
C LYS A 125 -1.79 -8.25 18.95
N GLY A 126 -2.07 -7.11 18.30
CA GLY A 126 -1.80 -6.95 16.87
C GLY A 126 -0.32 -7.09 16.49
N VAL A 127 0.60 -6.67 17.37
CA VAL A 127 2.05 -6.90 17.21
C VAL A 127 2.38 -8.38 17.31
N GLU A 128 1.82 -9.10 18.29
CA GLU A 128 2.00 -10.56 18.44
C GLU A 128 1.45 -11.33 17.22
N GLU A 129 0.28 -10.93 16.71
CA GLU A 129 -0.32 -11.47 15.49
C GLU A 129 0.61 -11.30 14.28
N ALA A 130 1.24 -10.13 14.12
CA ALA A 130 2.19 -9.87 13.04
C ALA A 130 3.48 -10.71 13.16
N ILE A 131 3.99 -10.88 14.39
CA ILE A 131 5.14 -11.75 14.67
C ILE A 131 4.79 -13.20 14.33
N GLU A 132 3.62 -13.68 14.73
CA GLU A 132 3.18 -15.04 14.44
C GLU A 132 2.97 -15.28 12.94
N ALA A 133 2.43 -14.29 12.22
CA ALA A 133 2.38 -14.30 10.76
C ALA A 133 3.77 -14.51 10.15
N GLY A 134 4.76 -13.76 10.65
CA GLY A 134 6.16 -13.86 10.26
C GLY A 134 6.76 -15.25 10.45
N LYS A 135 6.49 -15.90 11.60
CA LYS A 135 6.93 -17.27 11.84
C LYS A 135 6.37 -18.23 10.79
N ARG A 136 5.07 -18.14 10.51
CA ARG A 136 4.37 -19.00 9.53
C ARG A 136 4.95 -18.88 8.12
N ILE A 137 5.42 -17.70 7.72
CA ILE A 137 6.00 -17.47 6.39
C ILE A 137 7.53 -17.51 6.37
N SER A 138 8.19 -17.82 7.48
CA SER A 138 9.65 -17.64 7.67
C SER A 138 10.55 -18.40 6.69
N ASN A 139 9.99 -19.34 5.94
CA ASN A 139 10.67 -20.20 4.96
C ASN A 139 10.14 -20.03 3.54
N ILE A 140 9.23 -19.09 3.31
CA ILE A 140 8.72 -18.77 1.97
C ILE A 140 9.55 -17.61 1.46
N PRO A 141 10.17 -17.68 0.27
CA PRO A 141 10.97 -16.59 -0.25
C PRO A 141 10.14 -15.32 -0.40
N VAL A 142 10.74 -14.17 -0.08
CA VAL A 142 10.18 -12.84 -0.28
C VAL A 142 11.25 -11.98 -0.96
N ASP A 143 10.94 -11.50 -2.16
CA ASP A 143 11.81 -10.65 -2.97
C ASP A 143 11.33 -9.21 -3.02
N MET A 144 10.03 -8.98 -2.79
CA MET A 144 9.44 -7.65 -2.73
C MET A 144 8.23 -7.61 -1.81
N ILE A 145 8.02 -6.47 -1.16
CA ILE A 145 6.91 -6.27 -0.23
C ILE A 145 6.10 -5.06 -0.70
N TYR A 146 4.78 -5.20 -0.71
CA TYR A 146 3.85 -4.09 -0.87
C TYR A 146 3.04 -3.90 0.40
N THR A 147 2.81 -2.65 0.76
CA THR A 147 1.96 -2.30 1.90
C THR A 147 1.01 -1.18 1.54
N SER A 148 -0.08 -1.06 2.31
CA SER A 148 -0.86 0.19 2.31
C SER A 148 -0.02 1.37 2.80
N ALA A 149 -0.48 2.59 2.56
CA ALA A 149 0.12 3.78 3.16
C ALA A 149 -0.10 3.89 4.68
N LEU A 150 -0.92 3.03 5.29
CA LEU A 150 -1.29 3.09 6.71
C LEU A 150 -0.31 2.30 7.60
N ILE A 151 0.06 2.90 8.74
CA ILE A 151 1.11 2.44 9.65
C ILE A 151 0.89 1.01 10.14
N ARG A 152 -0.34 0.63 10.46
CA ARG A 152 -0.68 -0.74 10.94
C ARG A 152 -0.30 -1.83 9.94
N ALA A 153 -0.42 -1.58 8.64
CA ALA A 153 -0.02 -2.54 7.61
C ALA A 153 1.50 -2.57 7.44
N GLN A 154 2.15 -1.40 7.48
CA GLN A 154 3.61 -1.29 7.46
C GLN A 154 4.24 -1.99 8.66
N MET A 155 3.76 -1.72 9.87
CA MET A 155 4.16 -2.41 11.10
C MET A 155 4.04 -3.93 10.95
N THR A 156 2.92 -4.41 10.42
CA THR A 156 2.70 -5.86 10.21
C THR A 156 3.76 -6.45 9.30
N ALA A 157 4.03 -5.84 8.14
CA ALA A 157 5.05 -6.32 7.21
C ALA A 157 6.45 -6.35 7.85
N MET A 158 6.85 -5.25 8.50
CA MET A 158 8.18 -5.13 9.08
C MET A 158 8.38 -6.14 10.22
N LEU A 159 7.40 -6.26 11.12
CA LEU A 159 7.42 -7.22 12.23
C LEU A 159 7.45 -8.67 11.73
N ALA A 160 6.64 -9.01 10.72
CA ALA A 160 6.65 -10.35 10.13
C ALA A 160 8.04 -10.71 9.58
N MET A 161 8.70 -9.77 8.88
CA MET A 161 10.02 -10.00 8.31
C MET A 161 11.14 -10.14 9.34
N THR A 162 10.98 -9.66 10.58
CA THR A 162 11.95 -9.93 11.66
C THR A 162 12.07 -11.41 12.00
N GLN A 163 11.05 -12.20 11.67
CA GLN A 163 11.01 -13.65 11.94
C GLN A 163 11.49 -14.49 10.75
N HIS A 164 11.78 -13.87 9.60
CA HIS A 164 12.09 -14.59 8.38
C HIS A 164 13.53 -15.15 8.39
N ARG A 165 13.70 -16.45 8.10
CA ARG A 165 14.99 -17.15 8.30
C ARG A 165 16.13 -16.64 7.44
N ARG A 166 15.82 -16.16 6.23
CA ARG A 166 16.85 -15.62 5.32
C ARG A 166 17.45 -14.30 5.82
N LYS A 167 16.84 -13.66 6.85
CA LYS A 167 17.28 -12.41 7.48
C LYS A 167 17.60 -11.27 6.50
N LYS A 168 17.02 -11.31 5.29
CA LYS A 168 17.03 -10.16 4.39
C LYS A 168 16.30 -9.00 5.06
N VAL A 169 16.82 -7.80 4.87
CA VAL A 169 16.33 -6.60 5.57
C VAL A 169 15.27 -5.90 4.71
N PRO A 170 14.03 -5.76 5.17
CA PRO A 170 13.03 -4.94 4.48
C PRO A 170 13.40 -3.45 4.60
N ILE A 171 13.33 -2.70 3.50
CA ILE A 171 13.63 -1.26 3.44
C ILE A 171 12.43 -0.55 2.82
N ILE A 172 11.86 0.42 3.53
CA ILE A 172 10.76 1.25 3.01
C ILE A 172 11.31 2.20 1.94
N MET A 173 10.71 2.11 0.75
CA MET A 173 11.00 2.98 -0.36
C MET A 173 10.08 4.21 -0.27
N HIS A 174 10.65 5.35 0.10
CA HIS A 174 9.92 6.60 0.21
C HIS A 174 9.88 7.34 -1.13
N ASN A 175 8.77 8.04 -1.40
CA ASN A 175 8.68 8.95 -2.54
C ASN A 175 9.37 10.27 -2.18
N GLU A 176 10.69 10.29 -2.34
CA GLU A 176 11.57 11.36 -1.91
C GLU A 176 12.07 12.23 -3.08
N ASN A 177 12.52 13.44 -2.76
CA ASN A 177 13.28 14.27 -3.69
C ASN A 177 14.68 13.66 -3.95
N GLU A 178 15.38 14.16 -4.96
CA GLU A 178 16.69 13.62 -5.36
C GLU A 178 17.73 13.63 -4.24
N GLN A 179 17.72 14.67 -3.39
CA GLN A 179 18.65 14.80 -2.28
C GLN A 179 18.45 13.69 -1.23
N ALA A 180 17.22 13.46 -0.78
CA ALA A 180 16.93 12.41 0.20
C ALA A 180 17.20 11.01 -0.39
N ARG A 181 16.92 10.79 -1.68
CA ARG A 181 17.31 9.54 -2.37
C ARG A 181 18.82 9.32 -2.35
N SER A 182 19.61 10.37 -2.55
CA SER A 182 21.07 10.27 -2.49
C SER A 182 21.57 9.92 -1.08
N TRP A 183 20.90 10.40 -0.02
CA TRP A 183 21.26 10.10 1.37
C TRP A 183 20.88 8.68 1.80
N SER A 184 19.80 8.14 1.24
CA SER A 184 19.34 6.77 1.49
C SER A 184 20.03 5.72 0.61
N GLN A 185 21.00 6.11 -0.23
CA GLN A 185 21.71 5.19 -1.11
C GLN A 185 22.56 4.18 -0.31
N VAL A 186 22.37 2.90 -0.62
CA VAL A 186 23.23 1.82 -0.12
C VAL A 186 24.32 1.55 -1.15
N PHE A 187 25.59 1.75 -0.76
CA PHE A 187 26.74 1.64 -1.67
C PHE A 187 27.29 0.22 -1.82
N SER A 188 26.94 -0.69 -0.91
CA SER A 188 27.37 -2.09 -0.97
C SER A 188 26.40 -2.93 -1.81
N ASP A 189 26.87 -3.45 -2.94
CA ASP A 189 26.09 -4.36 -3.80
C ASP A 189 25.62 -5.60 -3.03
N ASP A 190 26.43 -6.12 -2.12
CA ASP A 190 26.08 -7.30 -1.33
C ASP A 190 25.00 -6.98 -0.30
N THR A 191 25.07 -5.82 0.36
CA THR A 191 24.00 -5.37 1.26
C THR A 191 22.70 -5.12 0.48
N MET A 192 22.78 -4.59 -0.73
CA MET A 192 21.62 -4.42 -1.61
C MET A 192 20.98 -5.75 -1.99
N LYS A 193 21.77 -6.80 -2.29
CA LYS A 193 21.24 -8.17 -2.52
C LYS A 193 20.57 -8.77 -1.28
N GLN A 194 20.97 -8.35 -0.09
CA GLN A 194 20.36 -8.74 1.19
C GLN A 194 19.19 -7.84 1.61
N SER A 195 18.79 -6.88 0.78
CA SER A 195 17.67 -5.99 1.05
C SER A 195 16.40 -6.43 0.32
N ILE A 196 15.24 -6.13 0.88
CA ILE A 196 13.93 -6.33 0.25
C ILE A 196 13.23 -4.98 0.18
N PRO A 197 12.92 -4.46 -1.03
CA PRO A 197 12.19 -3.20 -1.14
C PRO A 197 10.75 -3.36 -0.63
N VAL A 198 10.32 -2.40 0.18
CA VAL A 198 8.95 -2.26 0.68
C VAL A 198 8.31 -1.03 0.01
N ILE A 199 7.34 -1.27 -0.86
CA ILE A 199 6.64 -0.23 -1.62
C ILE A 199 5.32 0.08 -0.93
N THR A 200 5.10 1.34 -0.59
CA THR A 200 3.84 1.81 0.03
C THR A 200 2.89 2.35 -1.05
N ALA A 201 1.60 2.02 -0.96
CA ALA A 201 0.59 2.46 -1.91
C ALA A 201 -0.75 2.76 -1.23
N TRP A 202 -1.29 3.95 -1.46
CA TRP A 202 -2.60 4.33 -0.90
C TRP A 202 -3.74 3.50 -1.51
N GLN A 203 -3.55 2.99 -2.73
CA GLN A 203 -4.51 2.11 -3.42
C GLN A 203 -4.74 0.80 -2.67
N LEU A 204 -3.81 0.40 -1.80
CA LEU A 204 -3.95 -0.76 -0.93
C LEU A 204 -4.56 -0.43 0.44
N ASN A 205 -4.88 0.84 0.73
CA ASN A 205 -5.51 1.26 1.98
C ASN A 205 -6.87 0.59 2.16
N GLU A 206 -7.30 0.54 3.43
CA GLU A 206 -8.63 0.08 3.82
C GLU A 206 -9.73 0.86 3.10
N ARG A 207 -10.92 0.27 2.97
CA ARG A 207 -12.11 0.99 2.48
C ARG A 207 -12.36 2.23 3.33
N MET A 208 -12.53 3.37 2.68
CA MET A 208 -12.80 4.63 3.35
C MET A 208 -14.25 4.65 3.89
N TYR A 209 -14.40 4.73 5.20
CA TYR A 209 -15.72 4.60 5.87
C TYR A 209 -16.52 5.92 5.92
N GLY A 210 -16.02 6.98 5.28
CA GLY A 210 -16.68 8.28 5.22
C GLY A 210 -16.94 8.86 6.60
N GLU A 211 -18.16 9.34 6.80
CA GLU A 211 -18.61 9.94 8.06
C GLU A 211 -18.66 8.93 9.23
N LEU A 212 -18.55 7.63 8.97
CA LEU A 212 -18.55 6.63 10.04
C LEU A 212 -17.19 6.54 10.75
N GLN A 213 -16.11 7.06 10.17
CA GLN A 213 -14.77 6.93 10.75
C GLN A 213 -14.70 7.53 12.16
N GLY A 214 -14.21 6.74 13.11
CA GLY A 214 -14.10 7.08 14.53
C GLY A 214 -15.36 6.79 15.35
N LEU A 215 -16.49 6.50 14.72
CA LEU A 215 -17.71 6.12 15.44
C LEU A 215 -17.63 4.67 15.94
N ASN A 216 -18.25 4.40 17.09
CA ASN A 216 -18.39 3.04 17.60
C ASN A 216 -19.43 2.27 16.78
N LYS A 217 -19.12 1.02 16.40
CA LYS A 217 -19.99 0.21 15.54
C LYS A 217 -21.33 -0.16 16.20
N GLN A 218 -21.33 -0.43 17.50
CA GLN A 218 -22.55 -0.76 18.24
C GLN A 218 -23.45 0.46 18.38
N GLU A 219 -22.92 1.58 18.85
CA GLU A 219 -23.67 2.84 18.98
C GLU A 219 -24.20 3.33 17.62
N THR A 220 -23.43 3.17 16.55
CA THR A 220 -23.88 3.49 15.19
C THR A 220 -25.04 2.60 14.77
N ALA A 221 -25.01 1.31 15.10
CA ALA A 221 -26.10 0.37 14.80
C ALA A 221 -27.36 0.67 15.62
N GLU A 222 -27.22 1.11 16.88
CA GLU A 222 -28.32 1.58 17.71
C GLU A 222 -28.96 2.85 17.14
N ARG A 223 -28.15 3.77 16.60
CA ARG A 223 -28.63 5.05 16.03
C ARG A 223 -29.29 4.93 14.67
N TYR A 224 -28.72 4.11 13.78
CA TYR A 224 -29.14 4.04 12.37
C TYR A 224 -29.85 2.74 12.01
N GLY A 225 -29.90 1.76 12.91
CA GLY A 225 -30.44 0.42 12.69
C GLY A 225 -29.37 -0.58 12.24
N ASN A 226 -29.49 -1.82 12.73
CA ASN A 226 -28.57 -2.90 12.40
C ASN A 226 -28.49 -3.18 10.90
N ASP A 227 -29.63 -3.22 10.20
CA ASP A 227 -29.68 -3.55 8.77
C ASP A 227 -28.96 -2.50 7.93
N LYS A 228 -29.17 -1.22 8.24
CA LYS A 228 -28.52 -0.11 7.53
C LYS A 228 -27.01 -0.08 7.75
N VAL A 229 -26.56 -0.31 8.99
CA VAL A 229 -25.12 -0.41 9.29
C VAL A 229 -24.51 -1.67 8.70
N HIS A 230 -25.26 -2.78 8.66
CA HIS A 230 -24.84 -4.01 8.01
C HIS A 230 -24.67 -3.79 6.50
N GLU A 231 -25.63 -3.14 5.85
CA GLU A 231 -25.58 -2.78 4.43
C GLU A 231 -24.35 -1.92 4.13
N TRP A 232 -24.12 -0.81 4.85
CA TRP A 232 -22.91 0.00 4.69
C TRP A 232 -21.60 -0.77 4.93
N ARG A 233 -21.62 -1.80 5.79
CA ARG A 233 -20.43 -2.59 6.14
C ARG A 233 -20.17 -3.73 5.18
N ARG A 234 -21.21 -4.33 4.61
CA ARG A 234 -21.13 -5.61 3.92
C ARG A 234 -21.63 -5.55 2.49
N SER A 235 -22.41 -4.55 2.09
CA SER A 235 -22.78 -4.39 0.69
C SER A 235 -21.56 -4.20 -0.20
N TYR A 236 -21.68 -4.68 -1.43
CA TYR A 236 -20.65 -4.56 -2.45
C TYR A 236 -20.61 -3.13 -3.02
N ASP A 237 -21.76 -2.60 -3.40
CA ASP A 237 -21.94 -1.38 -4.18
C ASP A 237 -22.47 -0.19 -3.36
N ILE A 238 -23.04 -0.43 -2.17
CA ILE A 238 -23.60 0.64 -1.33
C ILE A 238 -22.53 1.20 -0.38
N PRO A 239 -22.08 2.47 -0.57
CA PRO A 239 -21.11 3.08 0.32
C PRO A 239 -21.77 3.61 1.61
N PRO A 240 -21.01 3.76 2.70
CA PRO A 240 -21.41 4.63 3.80
C PRO A 240 -21.43 6.11 3.35
N PRO A 241 -22.09 7.02 4.09
CA PRO A 241 -22.15 8.44 3.74
C PRO A 241 -20.75 9.05 3.54
N ASN A 242 -20.53 9.67 2.38
CA ASN A 242 -19.24 10.22 1.96
C ASN A 242 -18.07 9.22 2.06
N GLY A 243 -18.36 7.93 1.85
CA GLY A 243 -17.43 6.80 1.92
C GLY A 243 -17.18 6.12 0.57
N GLU A 244 -16.38 5.06 0.62
CA GLU A 244 -16.19 4.11 -0.49
C GLU A 244 -17.06 2.87 -0.27
N SER A 245 -17.62 2.32 -1.35
CA SER A 245 -18.18 0.96 -1.38
C SER A 245 -17.05 -0.08 -1.49
N LEU A 246 -17.38 -1.37 -1.42
CA LEU A 246 -16.38 -2.42 -1.67
C LEU A 246 -15.96 -2.45 -3.14
N GLU A 247 -16.89 -2.15 -4.06
CA GLU A 247 -16.64 -1.99 -5.50
C GLU A 247 -15.61 -0.89 -5.79
N MET A 248 -15.81 0.33 -5.26
CA MET A 248 -14.86 1.44 -5.44
C MET A 248 -13.47 1.10 -4.87
N CYS A 249 -13.44 0.43 -3.71
CA CYS A 249 -12.20 -0.07 -3.13
C CYS A 249 -11.53 -1.11 -4.04
N ALA A 250 -12.32 -1.99 -4.66
CA ALA A 250 -11.85 -3.00 -5.59
C ALA A 250 -11.27 -2.40 -6.87
N GLU A 251 -11.93 -1.41 -7.47
CA GLU A 251 -11.44 -0.73 -8.66
C GLU A 251 -9.99 -0.24 -8.48
N ARG A 252 -9.72 0.50 -7.39
CA ARG A 252 -8.37 1.02 -7.14
C ARG A 252 -7.37 -0.06 -6.72
N ALA A 253 -7.77 -1.02 -5.87
CA ALA A 253 -6.86 -2.01 -5.33
C ALA A 253 -6.46 -3.05 -6.39
N VAL A 254 -7.42 -3.50 -7.19
CA VAL A 254 -7.20 -4.47 -8.27
C VAL A 254 -6.44 -3.82 -9.43
N ALA A 255 -6.76 -2.58 -9.81
CA ALA A 255 -5.97 -1.87 -10.82
C ALA A 255 -4.49 -1.77 -10.39
N TYR A 256 -4.23 -1.34 -9.15
CA TYR A 256 -2.85 -1.28 -8.65
C TYR A 256 -2.17 -2.65 -8.61
N PHE A 257 -2.89 -3.70 -8.20
CA PHE A 257 -2.37 -5.07 -8.21
C PHE A 257 -1.95 -5.49 -9.63
N ARG A 258 -2.81 -5.29 -10.63
CA ARG A 258 -2.57 -5.69 -12.03
C ARG A 258 -1.43 -4.89 -12.66
N ASP A 259 -1.35 -3.60 -12.38
CA ASP A 259 -0.38 -2.71 -13.04
C ASP A 259 1.02 -2.81 -12.43
N TYR A 260 1.12 -3.06 -11.12
CA TYR A 260 2.39 -2.97 -10.40
C TYR A 260 2.85 -4.27 -9.74
N ILE A 261 1.93 -5.15 -9.30
CA ILE A 261 2.26 -6.33 -8.51
C ILE A 261 2.30 -7.59 -9.37
N GLU A 262 1.26 -7.81 -10.18
CA GLU A 262 1.17 -8.98 -11.07
C GLU A 262 2.37 -9.11 -12.02
N PRO A 263 2.90 -8.03 -12.64
CA PRO A 263 4.08 -8.14 -13.51
C PRO A 263 5.33 -8.63 -12.76
N GLN A 264 5.40 -8.38 -11.45
CA GLN A 264 6.52 -8.82 -10.61
C GLN A 264 6.45 -10.33 -10.39
N LEU A 265 5.24 -10.86 -10.12
CA LEU A 265 4.97 -12.29 -10.06
C LEU A 265 5.25 -12.96 -11.41
N GLN A 266 4.85 -12.34 -12.52
CA GLN A 266 5.16 -12.79 -13.88
C GLN A 266 6.66 -12.85 -14.15
N SER A 267 7.45 -11.93 -13.58
CA SER A 267 8.92 -11.97 -13.65
C SER A 267 9.56 -13.03 -12.74
N GLY A 268 8.76 -13.77 -11.95
CA GLY A 268 9.23 -14.80 -11.02
C GLY A 268 9.66 -14.30 -9.64
N ARG A 269 9.35 -13.04 -9.30
CA ARG A 269 9.61 -12.50 -7.94
C ARG A 269 8.55 -12.98 -6.97
N ASN A 270 8.96 -13.36 -5.77
CA ASN A 270 8.04 -13.70 -4.70
C ASN A 270 7.60 -12.44 -3.96
N VAL A 271 6.30 -12.22 -3.87
CA VAL A 271 5.73 -10.97 -3.36
C VAL A 271 4.95 -11.20 -2.07
N MET A 272 5.18 -10.34 -1.07
CA MET A 272 4.33 -10.23 0.10
C MET A 272 3.52 -8.93 0.06
N ILE A 273 2.23 -9.00 0.36
CA ILE A 273 1.34 -7.84 0.52
C ILE A 273 0.82 -7.82 1.95
N ALA A 274 1.13 -6.75 2.71
CA ALA A 274 0.47 -6.48 3.99
C ALA A 274 -0.50 -5.32 3.83
N ALA A 275 -1.80 -5.58 4.05
CA ALA A 275 -2.85 -4.59 3.82
C ALA A 275 -4.04 -4.83 4.76
N HIS A 276 -5.27 -4.57 4.29
CA HIS A 276 -6.47 -4.50 5.12
C HIS A 276 -7.54 -5.48 4.68
N GLY A 277 -8.61 -5.58 5.48
CA GLY A 277 -9.70 -6.49 5.20
C GLY A 277 -10.34 -6.24 3.83
N ASN A 278 -10.79 -5.02 3.54
CA ASN A 278 -11.50 -4.76 2.28
C ASN A 278 -10.57 -4.81 1.07
N SER A 279 -9.39 -4.18 1.13
CA SER A 279 -8.47 -4.18 0.00
C SER A 279 -7.97 -5.59 -0.36
N LEU A 280 -7.70 -6.44 0.65
CA LEU A 280 -7.34 -7.84 0.38
C LEU A 280 -8.52 -8.67 -0.11
N ARG A 281 -9.75 -8.44 0.40
CA ARG A 281 -10.94 -9.10 -0.14
C ARG A 281 -11.16 -8.76 -1.61
N SER A 282 -10.96 -7.51 -2.00
CA SER A 282 -11.04 -7.09 -3.39
C SER A 282 -9.98 -7.76 -4.28
N ILE A 283 -8.73 -7.84 -3.81
CA ILE A 283 -7.68 -8.57 -4.53
C ILE A 283 -8.05 -10.05 -4.63
N ILE A 284 -8.47 -10.67 -3.54
CA ILE A 284 -8.88 -12.08 -3.52
C ILE A 284 -10.05 -12.34 -4.47
N MET A 285 -11.04 -11.43 -4.53
CA MET A 285 -12.14 -11.52 -5.48
C MET A 285 -11.64 -11.62 -6.92
N TYR A 286 -10.61 -10.84 -7.28
CA TYR A 286 -9.96 -10.93 -8.57
C TYR A 286 -9.18 -12.25 -8.75
N LEU A 287 -8.42 -12.69 -7.74
CA LEU A 287 -7.58 -13.90 -7.85
C LEU A 287 -8.39 -15.20 -7.96
N ASP A 288 -9.51 -15.28 -7.26
CA ASP A 288 -10.38 -16.46 -7.19
C ASP A 288 -11.62 -16.34 -8.08
N GLU A 289 -11.75 -15.25 -8.86
CA GLU A 289 -12.90 -14.98 -9.72
C GLU A 289 -14.25 -15.00 -8.96
N LEU A 290 -14.26 -14.49 -7.72
CA LEU A 290 -15.44 -14.49 -6.86
C LEU A 290 -16.49 -13.49 -7.36
N THR A 291 -17.75 -13.86 -7.20
CA THR A 291 -18.90 -12.96 -7.39
C THR A 291 -19.01 -11.92 -6.27
N SER A 292 -19.81 -10.88 -6.49
CA SER A 292 -20.13 -9.86 -5.48
C SER A 292 -20.72 -10.44 -4.20
N GLN A 293 -21.47 -11.56 -4.27
CA GLN A 293 -22.10 -12.20 -3.12
C GLN A 293 -21.09 -13.03 -2.31
N GLU A 294 -20.17 -13.70 -3.01
CA GLU A 294 -19.13 -14.52 -2.38
C GLU A 294 -18.10 -13.66 -1.64
N VAL A 295 -17.64 -12.54 -2.22
CA VAL A 295 -16.66 -11.65 -1.58
C VAL A 295 -17.21 -10.98 -0.31
N VAL A 296 -18.51 -10.73 -0.25
CA VAL A 296 -19.16 -10.14 0.93
C VAL A 296 -19.12 -11.09 2.12
N SER A 297 -19.25 -12.39 1.83
CA SER A 297 -19.20 -13.49 2.79
C SER A 297 -17.77 -13.88 3.18
N LEU A 298 -16.77 -13.50 2.37
CA LEU A 298 -15.37 -13.78 2.65
C LEU A 298 -14.91 -13.02 3.91
N GLU A 299 -14.41 -13.77 4.90
CA GLU A 299 -13.81 -13.23 6.12
C GLU A 299 -12.31 -13.51 6.16
N LEU A 300 -11.53 -12.47 6.50
CA LEU A 300 -10.09 -12.56 6.65
C LEU A 300 -9.71 -12.28 8.10
N SER A 301 -9.15 -13.26 8.80
CA SER A 301 -8.62 -13.06 10.15
C SER A 301 -7.41 -12.11 10.14
N THR A 302 -7.21 -11.36 11.23
CA THR A 302 -6.03 -10.51 11.43
C THR A 302 -4.78 -11.36 11.61
N GLY A 303 -3.66 -10.96 11.01
CA GLY A 303 -2.37 -11.64 11.18
C GLY A 303 -2.28 -13.07 10.65
N ILE A 304 -3.29 -13.59 9.94
CA ILE A 304 -3.22 -14.90 9.31
C ILE A 304 -2.78 -14.75 7.85
N PRO A 305 -1.57 -15.20 7.46
CA PRO A 305 -1.11 -15.09 6.09
C PRO A 305 -1.87 -16.05 5.17
N MET A 306 -2.14 -15.64 3.94
CA MET A 306 -2.73 -16.47 2.88
C MET A 306 -1.76 -16.60 1.73
N LEU A 307 -1.45 -17.83 1.33
CA LEU A 307 -0.51 -18.14 0.26
C LEU A 307 -1.23 -18.48 -1.05
N TYR A 308 -0.74 -17.88 -2.13
CA TYR A 308 -1.03 -18.25 -3.50
C TYR A 308 0.26 -18.64 -4.22
N ILE A 309 0.14 -19.60 -5.13
CA ILE A 309 1.18 -19.88 -6.13
C ILE A 309 0.71 -19.32 -7.46
N PHE A 310 1.47 -18.38 -8.02
CA PHE A 310 1.28 -17.88 -9.37
C PHE A 310 2.10 -18.74 -10.33
N LYS A 311 1.44 -19.33 -11.32
CA LYS A 311 2.07 -20.15 -12.35
C LYS A 311 1.29 -20.04 -13.66
N GLU A 312 2.00 -19.74 -14.75
CA GLU A 312 1.41 -19.68 -16.10
C GLU A 312 0.15 -18.79 -16.20
N GLY A 313 0.18 -17.62 -15.54
CA GLY A 313 -0.96 -16.69 -15.55
C GLY A 313 -2.11 -17.06 -14.63
N ARG A 314 -1.99 -18.14 -13.85
CA ARG A 314 -3.04 -18.61 -12.93
C ARG A 314 -2.60 -18.52 -11.48
N PHE A 315 -3.54 -18.18 -10.61
CA PHE A 315 -3.35 -18.14 -9.17
C PHE A 315 -3.95 -19.40 -8.54
N VAL A 316 -3.14 -20.12 -7.76
CA VAL A 316 -3.60 -21.31 -7.03
C VAL A 316 -3.51 -21.03 -5.54
N ARG A 317 -4.67 -20.88 -4.89
CA ARG A 317 -4.77 -20.71 -3.44
C ARG A 317 -4.27 -21.96 -2.71
N ARG A 318 -3.38 -21.78 -1.74
CA ARG A 318 -2.84 -22.84 -0.87
C ARG A 318 -3.28 -22.73 0.59
N GLY A 319 -3.97 -21.65 0.95
CA GLY A 319 -4.40 -21.38 2.31
C GLY A 319 -3.29 -20.78 3.18
N SER A 320 -3.45 -20.85 4.50
CA SER A 320 -2.45 -20.35 5.44
C SER A 320 -1.45 -21.45 5.80
N PRO A 321 -0.14 -21.16 5.81
CA PRO A 321 0.84 -22.03 6.45
C PRO A 321 0.46 -22.25 7.93
N VAL A 322 0.22 -23.50 8.33
CA VAL A 322 -0.21 -23.82 9.70
C VAL A 322 0.94 -23.60 10.70
N ALA A 323 2.16 -23.96 10.32
CA ALA A 323 3.36 -23.78 11.12
C ALA A 323 4.63 -23.62 10.25
N PRO A 324 5.75 -23.09 10.80
CA PRO A 324 7.00 -22.90 10.06
C PRO A 324 7.64 -24.20 9.56
N SER A 325 7.32 -25.35 10.16
CA SER A 325 7.99 -26.63 9.89
C SER A 325 7.10 -27.68 9.22
N GLU A 326 5.83 -27.37 8.93
CA GLU A 326 4.97 -28.35 8.27
C GLU A 326 5.39 -28.58 6.82
N ALA A 327 5.59 -29.86 6.47
CA ALA A 327 6.05 -30.28 5.15
C ALA A 327 5.13 -29.83 4.01
N GLY A 328 3.83 -29.62 4.28
CA GLY A 328 2.83 -29.26 3.27
C GLY A 328 3.10 -27.94 2.56
N VAL A 329 3.68 -26.95 3.26
CA VAL A 329 3.85 -25.59 2.71
C VAL A 329 5.01 -25.49 1.71
N TYR A 330 6.02 -26.35 1.86
CA TYR A 330 7.25 -26.30 1.07
C TYR A 330 7.25 -27.28 -0.12
N ALA A 331 6.33 -28.25 -0.12
CA ALA A 331 6.18 -29.22 -1.20
C ALA A 331 5.27 -28.76 -2.35
N TYR A 332 4.69 -27.54 -2.27
CA TYR A 332 3.79 -27.06 -3.33
C TYR A 332 4.48 -26.93 -4.68
N THR A 333 5.77 -26.62 -4.67
CA THR A 333 6.54 -26.40 -5.88
C THR A 333 7.98 -26.89 -5.71
N ARG A 334 8.61 -27.32 -6.82
CA ARG A 334 10.02 -27.73 -6.81
C ARG A 334 10.93 -26.58 -6.37
N THR A 335 10.58 -25.35 -6.77
CA THR A 335 11.35 -24.14 -6.43
C THR A 335 11.31 -23.85 -4.93
N LEU A 336 10.13 -23.96 -4.29
CA LEU A 336 9.99 -23.77 -2.84
C LEU A 336 10.70 -24.87 -2.05
N ALA A 337 10.61 -26.12 -2.50
CA ALA A 337 11.31 -27.24 -1.87
C ALA A 337 12.83 -27.06 -1.92
N GLN A 338 13.37 -26.66 -3.08
CA GLN A 338 14.79 -26.35 -3.25
C GLN A 338 15.24 -25.14 -2.42
N TYR A 339 14.39 -24.11 -2.32
CA TYR A 339 14.68 -22.95 -1.48
C TYR A 339 14.75 -23.33 0.01
N ARG A 340 13.81 -24.16 0.48
CA ARG A 340 13.81 -24.68 1.84
C ARG A 340 15.07 -25.49 2.15
N GLN A 341 15.45 -26.40 1.25
CA GLN A 341 16.67 -27.19 1.38
C GLN A 341 17.89 -26.28 1.53
N LYS A 342 18.04 -25.27 0.65
CA LYS A 342 19.14 -24.30 0.76
C LYS A 342 19.14 -23.53 2.07
N LEU A 343 17.96 -23.18 2.63
CA LEU A 343 17.88 -22.52 3.93
C LEU A 343 18.34 -23.43 5.07
N ASP A 344 18.04 -24.73 4.99
CA ASP A 344 18.47 -25.71 5.98
C ASP A 344 19.98 -25.95 5.88
N ASP A 345 20.54 -26.04 4.67
CA ASP A 345 21.99 -26.16 4.42
C ASP A 345 22.80 -24.95 4.90
N MET A 346 22.21 -23.74 4.93
CA MET A 346 22.88 -22.51 5.41
C MET A 346 22.95 -22.41 6.94
N LEU A 347 22.17 -23.20 7.67
CA LEU A 347 22.03 -23.12 9.13
C LEU A 347 22.61 -24.32 9.87
N ASN A 348 23.00 -25.37 9.13
CA ASN A 348 23.84 -26.47 9.58
C ASN A 348 25.31 -26.14 9.31
#